data_AF-A0A960SV28-F1
#
_entry.id   AF-A0A960SV28-F1
#
_cell.length_a   1.000
_cell.length_b   1.000
_cell.length_c   1.000
_cell.angle_alpha   90.00
_cell.angle_beta   90.00
_cell.angle_gamma   90.00
#
_symmetry.space_group_name_H-M   'P 1'
#
loop_
_entity.id
_entity.type
_entity.pdbx_description
1 polymer ?
#
loop_
_entity_poly.entity_id
_entity_poly.type
_entity_poly.pdbx_seq_one_letter_code
_entity_poly.pdbx_strand_id
1 'polypeptide(L)' 'TYVRKSNRWKIYWQRADLKWHSYPPAPEAVFFDEFLAIVEEDDHGCFWG' A
#
# COMPACT_ATOMS: atom_id res chain seq x y z
N THR A 1 -5.27 -0.70 6.00
CA THR A 1 -6.57 -0.86 6.72
C THR A 1 -7.58 -1.59 5.86
N TYR A 2 -8.29 -2.59 6.38
CA TYR A 2 -9.30 -3.34 5.62
C TYR A 2 -10.67 -2.65 5.63
N VAL A 3 -11.27 -2.45 4.45
CA VAL A 3 -12.62 -1.90 4.26
C VAL A 3 -13.58 -3.03 3.92
N ARG A 4 -14.41 -3.43 4.90
CA ARG A 4 -15.39 -4.51 4.74
C ARG A 4 -16.43 -4.24 3.64
N LYS A 5 -16.89 -2.99 3.52
CA LYS A 5 -17.92 -2.60 2.52
C LYS A 5 -17.44 -2.84 1.08
N SER A 6 -16.16 -2.62 0.83
CA SER A 6 -15.56 -2.74 -0.50
C SER A 6 -14.76 -4.03 -0.66
N ASN A 7 -14.68 -4.87 0.38
CA ASN A 7 -13.84 -6.07 0.44
C ASN A 7 -12.40 -5.82 -0.02
N ARG A 8 -11.81 -4.69 0.43
CA ARG A 8 -10.53 -4.16 -0.07
C ARG A 8 -9.61 -3.73 1.06
N TRP A 9 -8.32 -3.95 0.88
CA TRP A 9 -7.23 -3.49 1.74
C TRP A 9 -6.70 -2.16 1.25
N LYS A 10 -6.71 -1.14 2.10
CA LYS A 10 -6.00 0.10 1.83
C LYS A 10 -4.52 -0.04 2.14
N ILE A 11 -3.69 0.36 1.17
CA ILE A 11 -2.24 0.32 1.23
C ILE A 11 -1.72 1.66 1.72
N TYR A 12 -0.85 1.60 2.73
CA TYR A 12 -0.21 2.76 3.31
C TYR A 12 1.29 2.52 3.43
N TRP A 13 2.06 3.60 3.34
CA TRP A 13 3.50 3.61 3.55
C TRP A 13 3.87 4.75 4.49
N GLN A 14 4.95 4.59 5.24
CA GLN A 14 5.45 5.61 6.15
C GLN A 14 6.49 6.45 5.43
N ARG A 15 6.26 7.77 5.37
CA ARG A 15 7.26 8.71 4.82
C ARG A 15 8.25 9.14 5.90
N ALA A 16 9.33 9.80 5.48
CA ALA A 16 10.32 10.44 6.36
C ALA A 16 9.71 11.49 7.32
N ASP A 17 8.48 11.94 7.07
CA ASP A 17 7.72 12.82 7.98
C ASP A 17 7.07 12.07 9.16
N LEU A 18 7.34 10.76 9.28
CA LEU A 18 6.77 9.84 10.29
C LEU A 18 5.25 9.73 10.24
N LYS A 19 4.63 10.09 9.12
CA LYS A 19 3.19 9.94 8.91
C LYS A 19 2.92 8.81 7.93
N TRP A 20 1.75 8.21 8.09
CA TRP A 20 1.22 7.24 7.16
C TRP A 20 0.56 7.96 5.99
N HIS A 21 1.02 7.64 4.79
CA HIS A 21 0.47 8.16 3.54
C HIS A 21 -0.17 7.03 2.76
N SER A 22 -1.26 7.33 2.06
CA SER A 22 -1.83 6.38 1.10
C SER A 22 -0.82 6.14 -0.01
N TYR A 23 -0.67 4.89 -0.44
CA TYR A 23 0.20 4.54 -1.57
C TYR A 23 -0.49 4.98 -2.88
N PRO A 24 0.03 6.00 -3.60
CA PRO A 24 -0.69 6.56 -4.75
C PRO A 24 -0.88 5.62 -5.96
N PRO A 25 0.09 4.76 -6.34
CA PRO A 25 -0.01 3.91 -7.53
C PRO A 25 -1.12 2.88 -7.39
N ALA A 26 -1.21 2.29 -6.20
CA ALA A 26 -2.19 1.26 -5.86
C ALA A 26 -2.67 1.52 -4.42
N PRO A 27 -3.67 2.39 -4.24
CA PRO A 27 -4.15 2.72 -2.90
C PRO A 27 -4.94 1.58 -2.26
N GLU A 28 -5.36 0.58 -3.05
CA GLU A 28 -6.17 -0.54 -2.62
C GLU A 28 -5.73 -1.87 -3.27
N ALA A 29 -5.75 -2.96 -2.51
CA ALA A 29 -5.60 -4.34 -2.99
C ALA A 29 -6.77 -5.21 -2.52
N VAL A 30 -7.18 -6.20 -3.31
CA VAL A 30 -8.26 -7.13 -2.93
C VAL A 30 -7.66 -8.33 -2.20
N PHE A 31 -6.57 -8.86 -2.74
CA PHE A 31 -5.86 -10.00 -2.20
C PHE A 31 -4.56 -9.58 -1.51
N PHE A 32 -4.12 -10.42 -0.56
CA PHE A 32 -2.87 -10.18 0.15
C PHE A 32 -1.65 -10.33 -0.78
N ASP A 33 -1.69 -11.28 -1.72
CA ASP A 33 -0.63 -11.47 -2.73
C ASP A 33 -0.46 -10.24 -3.64
N GLU A 34 -1.56 -9.57 -4.00
CA GLU A 34 -1.49 -8.31 -4.77
C GLU A 34 -0.76 -7.22 -3.97
N PHE A 35 -1.03 -7.13 -2.66
CA PHE A 35 -0.32 -6.21 -1.79
C PHE A 35 1.18 -6.55 -1.71
N LEU A 36 1.53 -7.84 -1.62
CA LEU A 36 2.93 -8.26 -1.55
C LEU A 36 3.69 -7.90 -2.84
N ALA A 37 3.07 -8.17 -3.99
CA ALA A 37 3.64 -7.81 -5.30
C ALA A 37 3.89 -6.31 -5.43
N ILE A 38 2.97 -5.46 -4.95
CA ILE A 38 3.13 -4.00 -4.94
C ILE A 38 4.31 -3.56 -4.05
N VAL A 39 4.48 -4.20 -2.90
CA VAL A 39 5.59 -3.91 -1.98
C VAL A 39 6.92 -4.41 -2.55
N GLU A 40 6.94 -5.54 -3.26
CA GLU A 40 8.14 -6.07 -3.91
C GLU A 40 8.56 -5.27 -5.15
N GLU A 41 7.58 -4.85 -5.98
CA GLU A 41 7.84 -4.03 -7.17
C GLU A 41 8.39 -2.65 -6.78
N ASP A 42 7.81 -2.05 -5.73
CA ASP A 42 8.20 -0.74 -5.18
C ASP A 42 8.55 0.32 -6.25
N ASP A 43 7.68 0.48 -7.25
CA ASP A 43 7.89 1.31 -8.44
C ASP A 43 8.33 2.76 -8.11
N HIS A 44 7.90 3.25 -6.94
CA HIS A 44 8.21 4.60 -6.44
C HIS A 44 9.27 4.66 -5.33
N GLY A 45 9.94 3.54 -4.98
CA GLY A 45 10.97 3.50 -3.94
C GLY A 45 10.46 3.91 -2.55
N CYS A 46 9.20 3.62 -2.26
CA CYS A 46 8.49 4.04 -1.05
C CYS A 46 8.65 3.04 0.10
N PHE A 47 9.01 1.79 -0.19
CA PHE A 47 9.14 0.72 0.82
C PHE A 47 10.59 0.37 1.10
N TRP A 48 11.48 0.42 0.10
CA TRP A 48 12.88 -0.01 0.22
C TRP A 48 13.91 1.12 0.00
N GLY A 49 13.46 2.36 -0.15
CA GLY A 49 14.29 3.57 -0.30
C GLY A 49 14.70 4.23 1.01
#